data_AF-A0A432UYA5-F1
#
_entry.id   AF-A0A432UYA5-F1
#
_cell.length_a   1.000
_cell.length_b   1.000
_cell.length_c   1.000
_cell.angle_alpha   90.00
_cell.angle_beta   90.00
_cell.angle_gamma   90.00
#
_symmetry.space_group_name_H-M   'P 1'
#
loop_
_entity.id
_entity.type
_entity.pdbx_description
1 polymer ?
#
loop_
_entity_poly.entity_id
_entity_poly.type
_entity_poly.pdbx_seq_one_letter_code
_entity_poly.pdbx_strand_id
1 'polypeptide(L)' 'MSNANLIIEIINTGKRLNISQNELAKRAGIRPETLSRAKTNPNIRLGTMQTLAQVVGLRLQLVPNHPVADQVREGTLFPS' A
#
# COMPACT_ATOMS: atom_id res chain seq x y z
N MET A 1 10.61 -0.75 1.49
CA MET A 1 9.27 -0.68 2.11
C MET A 1 8.84 -2.08 2.54
N SER A 2 8.22 -2.24 3.71
CA SER A 2 7.61 -3.52 4.13
C SER A 2 6.19 -3.65 3.57
N ASN A 3 5.70 -4.88 3.36
CA ASN A 3 4.30 -5.14 2.97
C ASN A 3 3.29 -4.51 3.95
N ALA A 4 3.65 -4.39 5.23
CA ALA A 4 2.82 -3.70 6.22
C ALA A 4 2.63 -2.21 5.89
N ASN A 5 3.67 -1.55 5.39
CA ASN A 5 3.61 -0.11 5.06
C ASN A 5 2.68 0.14 3.87
N LEU A 6 2.65 -0.77 2.88
CA LEU A 6 1.71 -0.68 1.76
C LEU A 6 0.26 -0.76 2.23
N ILE A 7 -0.04 -1.69 3.15
CA ILE A 7 -1.40 -1.83 3.70
C ILE A 7 -1.80 -0.61 4.52
N ILE A 8 -0.88 -0.07 5.34
CA ILE A 8 -1.12 1.15 6.09
C ILE A 8 -1.42 2.31 5.15
N GLU A 9 -0.66 2.46 4.06
CA GLU A 9 -0.91 3.52 3.07
C GLU A 9 -2.26 3.37 2.38
N ILE A 10 -2.65 2.16 2.01
CA ILE A 10 -3.97 1.88 1.45
C ILE A 10 -5.08 2.27 2.44
N ILE A 11 -4.94 1.90 3.72
CA ILE A 11 -5.92 2.24 4.76
C ILE A 11 -6.00 3.75 4.97
N ASN A 12 -4.85 4.45 4.99
CA ASN A 12 -4.81 5.90 5.14
C ASN A 12 -5.44 6.60 3.92
N THR A 13 -5.20 6.09 2.72
CA THR A 13 -5.87 6.56 1.50
C THR A 13 -7.38 6.36 1.58
N GLY A 14 -7.84 5.19 2.02
CA GLY A 14 -9.26 4.92 2.24
C GLY A 14 -9.89 5.88 3.24
N LYS A 15 -9.21 6.18 4.35
CA LYS A 15 -9.67 7.17 5.33
C LYS A 15 -9.82 8.57 4.72
N ARG A 16 -8.87 9.02 3.89
CA ARG A 16 -8.96 10.31 3.17
C ARG A 16 -10.16 10.36 2.23
N LEU A 17 -10.60 9.21 1.73
CA LEU A 17 -11.79 9.07 0.86
C LEU A 17 -13.09 8.78 1.64
N ASN A 18 -13.10 8.92 2.96
CA ASN A 18 -14.24 8.57 3.84
C ASN A 18 -14.69 7.10 3.74
N ILE A 19 -13.78 6.20 3.35
CA ILE A 19 -14.02 4.76 3.33
C ILE A 19 -13.54 4.18 4.66
N SER A 20 -14.47 3.60 5.43
CA SER A 20 -14.12 2.92 6.68
C SER A 20 -13.31 1.65 6.40
N GLN A 21 -12.54 1.18 7.38
CA GLN A 21 -11.76 -0.06 7.23
C GLN A 21 -12.66 -1.28 6.97
N ASN A 22 -13.84 -1.33 7.58
CA ASN A 22 -14.83 -2.39 7.35
C ASN A 22 -15.37 -2.33 5.91
N GLU A 23 -15.67 -1.12 5.42
CA GLU A 23 -16.16 -0.92 4.06
C GLU A 23 -15.07 -1.24 3.02
N LEU A 24 -13.82 -0.86 3.29
CA LEU A 24 -12.67 -1.22 2.46
C LEU A 24 -12.51 -2.75 2.36
N ALA A 25 -12.57 -3.46 3.49
CA ALA A 25 -12.50 -4.92 3.51
C ALA A 25 -13.64 -5.56 2.72
N LYS A 26 -14.86 -5.07 2.92
CA LYS A 26 -16.06 -5.54 2.21
C LYS A 26 -15.95 -5.34 0.69
N ARG A 27 -15.54 -4.14 0.25
CA ARG A 27 -15.31 -3.82 -1.17
C ARG A 27 -14.18 -4.65 -1.79
N ALA A 28 -13.19 -5.02 -0.99
CA ALA A 28 -12.11 -5.90 -1.41
C ALA A 28 -12.43 -7.41 -1.31
N GLY A 29 -13.67 -7.76 -0.92
CA GLY A 29 -14.10 -9.16 -0.83
C GLY A 29 -13.43 -9.95 0.29
N ILE A 30 -12.92 -9.28 1.32
CA ILE A 30 -12.28 -9.92 2.48
C ILE A 30 -13.01 -9.61 3.77
N ARG A 31 -12.76 -10.47 4.76
CA ARG A 31 -13.26 -10.26 6.12
C ARG A 31 -12.54 -9.07 6.78
N PRO A 32 -13.24 -8.19 7.53
CA PRO A 32 -12.61 -7.08 8.25
C PRO A 32 -11.50 -7.52 9.21
N GLU A 33 -11.63 -8.69 9.84
CA GLU A 33 -10.63 -9.27 10.72
C GLU A 33 -9.34 -9.63 9.96
N THR A 34 -9.45 -10.04 8.69
CA THR A 34 -8.30 -10.28 7.81
C THR A 34 -7.54 -8.98 7.56
N LEU A 35 -8.25 -7.90 7.27
CA LEU A 35 -7.62 -6.59 7.07
C LEU A 35 -7.00 -6.05 8.36
N SER A 36 -7.64 -6.29 9.51
CA SER A 36 -7.08 -5.90 10.82
C SER A 36 -5.78 -6.67 11.12
N ARG A 37 -5.78 -8.00 10.94
CA ARG A 37 -4.58 -8.83 11.11
C ARG A 37 -3.46 -8.44 10.15
N ALA A 38 -3.80 -8.07 8.92
CA ALA A 38 -2.85 -7.66 7.90
C ALA A 38 -2.02 -6.41 8.28
N LYS A 39 -2.51 -5.57 9.20
CA LYS A 39 -1.75 -4.41 9.71
C LYS A 39 -0.56 -4.85 10.57
N THR A 40 -0.73 -5.92 11.34
CA THR A 40 0.28 -6.42 12.28
C THR A 40 1.12 -7.54 11.68
N ASN A 41 0.49 -8.41 10.88
CA ASN A 41 1.14 -9.50 10.16
C ASN A 41 0.70 -9.45 8.69
N PRO A 42 1.48 -8.84 7.78
CA PRO A 42 1.08 -8.56 6.40
C PRO A 42 1.18 -9.80 5.48
N ASN A 43 0.86 -10.99 6.00
CA ASN A 43 0.81 -12.21 5.20
C ASN A 43 -0.52 -12.26 4.41
N ILE A 44 -0.62 -11.38 3.41
CA ILE A 44 -1.78 -11.27 2.53
C ILE A 44 -1.36 -11.63 1.11
N ARG A 45 -2.26 -12.30 0.37
CA ARG A 45 -2.01 -12.63 -1.04
C ARG A 45 -1.89 -11.35 -1.85
N LEU A 46 -0.92 -11.29 -2.77
CA LEU A 46 -0.70 -10.13 -3.63
C LEU A 46 -1.99 -9.68 -4.35
N GLY A 47 -2.81 -10.62 -4.82
CA GLY A 47 -4.10 -10.33 -5.44
C GLY A 47 -5.06 -9.55 -4.52
N THR A 48 -5.14 -9.93 -3.25
CA THR A 48 -5.92 -9.19 -2.25
C THR A 48 -5.38 -7.78 -2.03
N MET A 49 -4.05 -7.62 -2.01
CA MET A 49 -3.41 -6.30 -1.87
C MET A 49 -3.72 -5.41 -3.07
N GLN A 50 -3.71 -5.98 -4.27
CA GLN A 50 -4.11 -5.29 -5.49
C GLN A 50 -5.57 -4.85 -5.44
N THR A 51 -6.50 -5.72 -5.02
CA THR A 51 -7.92 -5.34 -4.89
C THR A 51 -8.12 -4.22 -3.87
N LEU A 52 -7.46 -4.30 -2.70
CA LEU A 52 -7.51 -3.25 -1.68
C LEU A 52 -7.00 -1.90 -2.22
N ALA A 53 -5.91 -1.91 -2.98
CA ALA A 53 -5.37 -0.71 -3.63
C ALA A 53 -6.37 -0.13 -4.64
N GLN A 54 -6.99 -0.98 -5.48
CA GLN A 54 -7.96 -0.55 -6.49
C GLN A 54 -9.19 0.13 -5.86
N VAL A 55 -9.69 -0.36 -4.72
CA VAL A 55 -10.84 0.24 -4.01
C VAL A 55 -10.58 1.70 -3.62
N VAL A 56 -9.34 2.05 -3.34
CA VAL A 56 -8.93 3.41 -2.93
C VAL A 56 -8.30 4.21 -4.06
N GLY A 57 -8.44 3.75 -5.31
CA GLY A 57 -7.91 4.44 -6.50
C GLY A 57 -6.40 4.32 -6.71
N LEU A 58 -5.75 3.37 -6.05
CA LEU A 58 -4.33 3.08 -6.21
C LEU A 58 -4.10 1.87 -7.11
N ARG A 59 -2.87 1.76 -7.63
CA ARG A 59 -2.41 0.59 -8.38
C ARG A 59 -1.03 0.15 -7.89
N LEU A 60 -0.79 -1.15 -7.87
CA LEU A 60 0.54 -1.71 -7.65
C LEU A 60 1.31 -1.69 -8.98
N GLN A 61 2.56 -1.23 -8.95
CA GLN A 61 3.43 -1.21 -10.12
C GLN A 61 4.84 -1.67 -9.73
N LEU A 62 5.49 -2.42 -10.61
CA LEU A 62 6.93 -2.67 -10.54
C LEU A 62 7.67 -1.48 -11.16
N VAL A 63 8.57 -0.89 -10.38
CA VAL A 63 9.44 0.21 -10.82
C VAL A 63 10.89 -0.27 -10.88
N PRO A 64 11.68 0.14 -11.89
CA PRO A 64 13.10 -0.17 -11.92
C PRO A 64 13.80 0.34 -10.67
N ASN A 65 14.69 -0.47 -10.11
CA ASN A 65 15.50 -0.08 -8.95
C ASN A 65 16.83 0.50 -9.45
N HIS A 66 16.86 1.81 -9.71
CA HIS A 66 18.06 2.52 -10.18
C HIS A 66 18.52 3.55 -9.13
N PRO A 67 19.15 3.08 -8.04
CA PRO A 67 19.44 3.93 -6.88
C PRO A 67 20.28 5.17 -7.23
N VAL A 68 21.21 5.04 -8.19
CA VAL A 68 22.05 6.17 -8.65
C VAL A 68 21.22 7.20 -9.43
N ALA A 69 20.30 6.75 -10.30
CA ALA A 69 19.45 7.66 -11.06
C ALA A 69 18.44 8.37 -10.16
N ASP A 70 17.96 7.70 -9.11
CA ASP A 70 17.07 8.26 -8.11
C ASP A 70 17.79 9.32 -7.27
N GLN A 71 19.03 9.05 -6.82
CA GLN A 71 19.86 10.04 -6.11
C GLN A 71 20.20 11.28 -6.95
N VAL A 72 20.40 11.11 -8.28
CA VAL A 72 20.58 12.24 -9.21
C VAL A 72 19.30 13.09 -9.27
N ARG A 73 18.13 12.46 -9.39
CA ARG A 73 16.83 13.16 -9.46
C ARG A 73 16.48 13.87 -8.16
N GLU A 74 16.82 13.27 -7.02
CA GLU A 74 16.56 13.80 -5.68
C GLU A 74 17.61 14.85 -5.25
N GLY A 75 18.69 15.03 -6.03
CA GLY A 75 19.76 15.97 -5.70
C GLY A 75 20.64 15.53 -4.52
N THR A 76 20.59 14.25 -4.16
CA THR A 76 21.26 13.67 -2.98
C THR A 76 22.52 12.87 -3.34
N LEU A 77 22.91 12.85 -4.63
CA LEU A 77 24.05 12.05 -5.11
C LEU A 77 25.38 12.43 -4.44
N PHE A 78 25.62 13.72 -4.17
CA PHE A 78 26.83 14.18 -3.52
C PHE A 78 26.49 14.64 -2.10
N PRO A 79 27.08 14.04 -1.06
CA PRO A 79 26.93 14.55 0.30
C PRO A 79 27.61 15.92 0.41
N SER A 80 26.91 16.88 1.02
CA SER A 80 27.43 18.20 1.39
C SER A 80 28.30 18.15 2.64
#